data_AF-A0A9X8M0A0-F1
#
_entry.id   AF-A0A9X8M0A0-F1
#
_cell.length_a   1.000
_cell.length_b   1.000
_cell.length_c   1.000
_cell.angle_alpha   90.00
_cell.angle_beta   90.00
_cell.angle_gamma   90.00
#
_symmetry.space_group_name_H-M   'P 1'
#
loop_
_entity.id
_entity.type
_entity.pdbx_description
1 polymer ?
#
loop_
_entity_poly.entity_id
_entity_poly.type
_entity_poly.pdbx_seq_one_letter_code
_entity_poly.pdbx_strand_id
1 'polypeptide(L)'
;MEKILRNKYFHVFVKIMGITIIICSVEMLFINVIYGNVLNVKWLNKKLGSFGEYGAIIAASLWFLRRIWLLLKKKNIQGFKKVKEVYLFAKKFHVLIGYAVIAVTITHGVYFLIKGSRHILLIYSGIFSLLALLVLGIVGFYLQRINKKETFMMYRRVHQIIAIIFGIGLFIHLIV
;
A
#
# COMPACT_ATOMS: atom_id res chain seq x y z
N MET A 1 6.76 -23.23 -6.58
CA MET A 1 6.76 -21.81 -6.17
C MET A 1 7.84 -20.99 -6.85
N GLU A 2 9.13 -21.34 -6.74
CA GLU A 2 10.23 -20.55 -7.35
C GLU A 2 10.11 -20.39 -8.88
N LYS A 3 9.71 -21.45 -9.61
CA LYS A 3 9.46 -21.39 -11.06
C LYS A 3 8.31 -20.43 -11.45
N ILE A 4 7.30 -20.29 -10.60
CA ILE A 4 6.12 -19.42 -10.84
C ILE A 4 6.49 -17.97 -10.58
N LEU A 5 7.18 -17.68 -9.46
CA LEU A 5 7.62 -16.34 -9.08
C LEU A 5 8.73 -15.76 -9.97
N ARG A 6 9.29 -16.57 -10.88
CA ARG A 6 10.25 -16.14 -11.91
C ARG A 6 9.63 -16.10 -13.31
N ASN A 7 8.38 -16.54 -13.46
CA ASN A 7 7.72 -16.62 -14.75
C ASN A 7 7.35 -15.21 -15.25
N LYS A 8 7.81 -14.87 -16.46
CA LYS A 8 7.55 -13.59 -17.11
C LYS A 8 6.05 -13.30 -17.29
N TYR A 9 5.25 -14.30 -17.65
CA TYR A 9 3.81 -14.14 -17.84
C TYR A 9 3.10 -13.80 -16.54
N PHE A 10 3.48 -14.47 -15.44
CA PHE A 10 2.95 -14.17 -14.11
C PHE A 10 3.29 -12.74 -13.68
N HIS A 11 4.50 -12.26 -14.00
CA HIS A 11 4.89 -10.88 -13.72
C HIS A 11 4.07 -9.86 -14.51
N VAL A 12 3.83 -10.13 -15.79
CA VAL A 12 3.01 -9.26 -16.65
C VAL A 12 1.57 -9.22 -16.11
N PHE A 13 1.03 -10.37 -15.72
CA PHE A 13 -0.29 -10.46 -15.11
C PHE A 13 -0.42 -9.58 -13.85
N VAL A 14 0.54 -9.65 -12.92
CA VAL A 14 0.53 -8.79 -11.71
C VAL A 14 0.63 -7.30 -12.06
N LYS A 15 1.41 -6.94 -13.09
CA LYS A 15 1.44 -5.54 -13.56
C LYS A 15 0.09 -5.08 -14.09
N ILE A 16 -0.52 -5.88 -14.96
CA ILE A 16 -1.82 -5.58 -15.56
C ILE A 16 -2.85 -5.40 -14.45
N MET A 17 -2.95 -6.36 -13.52
CA MET A 17 -3.85 -6.25 -12.38
C MET A 17 -3.64 -4.97 -11.57
N GLY A 18 -2.39 -4.65 -11.21
CA GLY A 18 -2.11 -3.44 -10.43
C GLY A 18 -2.48 -2.15 -11.18
N ILE A 19 -2.21 -2.09 -12.48
CA ILE A 19 -2.59 -0.95 -13.33
C ILE A 19 -4.12 -0.84 -13.45
N THR A 20 -4.82 -1.95 -13.67
CA THR A 20 -6.28 -1.99 -13.72
C THR A 20 -6.90 -1.48 -12.42
N ILE A 21 -6.39 -1.91 -11.26
CA ILE A 21 -6.86 -1.41 -9.95
C ILE A 21 -6.71 0.12 -9.87
N ILE A 22 -5.58 0.66 -10.31
CA ILE A 22 -5.34 2.11 -10.32
C ILE A 22 -6.34 2.82 -11.22
N ILE A 23 -6.51 2.36 -12.47
CA ILE A 23 -7.43 2.96 -13.44
C ILE A 23 -8.87 2.93 -12.91
N CYS A 24 -9.36 1.77 -12.48
CA CYS A 24 -10.72 1.66 -11.92
C CYS A 24 -10.91 2.53 -10.68
N SER A 25 -9.88 2.70 -9.84
CA SER A 25 -9.97 3.61 -8.68
C SER A 25 -10.08 5.06 -9.14
N VAL A 26 -9.29 5.49 -10.12
CA VAL A 26 -9.35 6.85 -10.67
C VAL A 26 -10.69 7.13 -11.34
N GLU A 27 -11.22 6.19 -12.12
CA GLU A 27 -12.58 6.31 -12.69
C GLU A 27 -13.64 6.44 -11.61
N MET A 28 -13.57 5.59 -10.57
CA MET A 28 -14.46 5.67 -9.42
C MET A 28 -14.33 6.99 -8.65
N LEU A 29 -13.13 7.57 -8.57
CA LEU A 29 -12.92 8.88 -7.98
C LEU A 29 -13.69 9.96 -8.74
N PHE A 30 -13.64 9.97 -10.07
CA PHE A 30 -14.42 10.91 -10.89
C PHE A 30 -15.93 10.72 -10.68
N ILE A 31 -16.40 9.47 -10.64
CA ILE A 31 -17.82 9.16 -10.36
C ILE A 31 -18.21 9.68 -8.97
N ASN A 32 -17.37 9.46 -7.95
CA ASN A 32 -17.62 9.92 -6.59
C ASN A 32 -17.66 11.46 -6.49
N VAL A 33 -16.78 12.17 -7.20
CA VAL A 33 -16.74 13.64 -7.19
C VAL A 33 -17.96 14.24 -7.89
N ILE A 34 -18.35 13.70 -9.05
CA ILE A 34 -19.45 14.25 -9.86
C ILE A 34 -20.82 13.85 -9.27
N TYR A 35 -20.95 12.59 -8.86
CA TYR A 35 -22.24 12.00 -8.52
C TYR A 35 -22.33 11.46 -7.09
N GLY A 36 -21.30 11.56 -6.25
CA GLY A 36 -21.25 10.88 -4.95
C GLY A 36 -22.32 11.31 -3.94
N ASN A 37 -22.85 12.54 -4.09
CA ASN A 37 -23.99 12.99 -3.29
C ASN A 37 -25.28 12.26 -3.68
N VAL A 38 -25.48 12.02 -4.99
CA VAL A 38 -26.70 11.43 -5.58
C VAL A 38 -26.65 9.90 -5.58
N LEU A 39 -25.54 9.32 -6.04
CA LEU A 39 -25.37 7.87 -6.13
C LEU A 39 -25.00 7.26 -4.78
N ASN A 40 -25.66 6.15 -4.43
CA ASN A 40 -25.33 5.39 -3.23
C ASN A 40 -24.38 4.22 -3.55
N VAL A 41 -23.12 4.54 -3.81
CA VAL A 41 -22.04 3.56 -4.09
C VAL A 41 -21.22 3.21 -2.84
N LYS A 42 -21.84 3.25 -1.66
CA LYS A 42 -21.19 3.04 -0.36
C LYS A 42 -20.51 1.68 -0.27
N TRP A 43 -21.18 0.62 -0.73
CA TRP A 43 -20.65 -0.74 -0.65
C TRP A 43 -19.36 -0.89 -1.46
N LEU A 44 -19.32 -0.35 -2.68
CA LEU A 44 -18.15 -0.41 -3.55
C LEU A 44 -16.97 0.38 -2.96
N ASN A 45 -17.22 1.59 -2.44
CA ASN A 45 -16.20 2.39 -1.77
C ASN A 45 -15.67 1.73 -0.48
N LYS A 46 -16.51 0.99 0.27
CA LYS A 46 -16.03 0.17 1.39
C LYS A 46 -15.10 -0.95 0.93
N LYS A 47 -15.45 -1.65 -0.16
CA LYS A 47 -14.59 -2.70 -0.74
C LYS A 47 -13.26 -2.16 -1.25
N LEU A 48 -13.26 -0.98 -1.85
CA LEU A 48 -12.04 -0.25 -2.19
C LEU A 48 -11.20 -0.02 -0.93
N GLY A 49 -11.78 0.52 0.15
CA GLY A 49 -11.09 0.66 1.44
C GLY A 49 -10.36 -0.61 1.88
N SER A 50 -11.05 -1.76 1.85
CA SER A 50 -10.43 -3.06 2.18
C SER A 50 -9.28 -3.46 1.24
N PHE A 51 -9.35 -3.15 -0.06
CA PHE A 51 -8.21 -3.38 -0.96
C PHE A 51 -7.02 -2.49 -0.60
N GLY A 52 -7.26 -1.24 -0.18
CA GLY A 52 -6.23 -0.34 0.34
C GLY A 52 -5.57 -0.93 1.59
N GLU A 53 -6.35 -1.44 2.53
CA GLU A 53 -5.87 -2.10 3.75
C GLU A 53 -4.99 -3.33 3.44
N TYR A 54 -5.49 -4.25 2.60
CA TYR A 54 -4.73 -5.45 2.24
C TYR A 54 -3.43 -5.10 1.53
N GLY A 55 -3.47 -4.13 0.61
CA GLY A 55 -2.28 -3.66 -0.08
C GLY A 55 -1.27 -3.02 0.89
N ALA A 56 -1.74 -2.23 1.85
CA ALA A 56 -0.90 -1.63 2.89
C ALA A 56 -0.23 -2.71 3.77
N ILE A 57 -0.95 -3.74 4.18
CA ILE A 57 -0.42 -4.88 4.94
C ILE A 57 0.64 -5.61 4.13
N ILE A 58 0.38 -5.89 2.85
CA ILE A 58 1.36 -6.55 1.97
C ILE A 58 2.63 -5.70 1.83
N ALA A 59 2.47 -4.39 1.63
CA ALA A 59 3.59 -3.46 1.50
C ALA A 59 4.44 -3.38 2.77
N ALA A 60 3.81 -3.28 3.94
CA ALA A 60 4.49 -3.26 5.24
C ALA A 60 5.18 -4.60 5.55
N SER A 61 4.54 -5.71 5.19
CA SER A 61 5.05 -7.08 5.38
C SER A 61 6.38 -7.33 4.65
N LEU A 62 6.73 -6.53 3.64
CA LEU A 62 8.04 -6.61 2.97
C LEU A 62 9.21 -6.41 3.93
N TRP A 63 9.05 -5.53 4.94
CA TRP A 63 10.09 -5.30 5.93
C TRP A 63 10.29 -6.53 6.83
N PHE A 64 9.20 -7.15 7.27
CA PHE A 64 9.22 -8.38 8.06
C PHE A 64 9.79 -9.55 7.25
N LEU A 65 9.35 -9.74 6.01
CA LEU A 65 9.88 -10.76 5.10
C LEU A 65 11.40 -10.67 4.94
N ARG A 66 11.94 -9.45 4.83
CA ARG A 66 13.40 -9.24 4.79
C ARG A 66 14.07 -9.73 6.07
N ARG A 67 13.53 -9.42 7.24
CA ARG A 67 14.10 -9.85 8.53
C ARG A 67 14.05 -11.36 8.67
N ILE A 68 12.91 -11.98 8.36
CA ILE A 68 12.73 -13.43 8.38
C ILE A 68 13.75 -14.10 7.46
N TRP A 69 13.88 -13.63 6.22
CA TRP A 69 14.86 -14.18 5.29
C TRP A 69 16.31 -14.10 5.83
N LEU A 70 16.71 -12.95 6.37
CA LEU A 70 18.07 -12.77 6.92
C LEU A 70 18.33 -13.67 8.13
N LEU A 71 17.34 -13.87 8.99
CA LEU A 71 17.42 -14.77 10.14
C LEU A 71 17.54 -16.24 9.70
N LEU A 72 16.70 -16.68 8.75
CA LEU A 72 16.76 -18.04 8.21
C LEU A 72 18.10 -18.30 7.50
N LYS A 73 18.61 -17.32 6.75
CA LYS A 73 19.92 -17.39 6.10
C LYS A 73 21.03 -17.54 7.15
N LYS A 74 21.02 -16.73 8.22
CA LYS A 74 22.04 -16.78 9.29
C LYS A 74 22.04 -18.13 10.00
N LYS A 75 20.87 -18.71 10.24
CA LYS A 75 20.71 -20.02 10.90
C LYS A 75 20.83 -21.22 9.95
N ASN A 76 21.14 -21.01 8.67
CA ASN A 76 21.20 -22.02 7.62
C ASN A 76 19.97 -22.95 7.57
N ILE A 77 18.79 -22.41 7.88
CA ILE A 77 17.54 -23.21 7.94
C ILE A 77 17.09 -23.53 6.52
N GLN A 78 16.69 -24.78 6.29
CA GLN A 78 16.12 -25.22 5.02
C GLN A 78 14.89 -24.37 4.67
N GLY A 79 14.80 -23.89 3.42
CA GLY A 79 13.70 -23.04 2.95
C GLY A 79 14.02 -21.54 2.87
N PHE A 80 15.20 -21.07 3.31
CA PHE A 80 15.60 -19.66 3.15
C PHE A 80 15.55 -19.18 1.68
N LYS A 81 15.80 -20.08 0.71
CA LYS A 81 15.71 -19.79 -0.74
C LYS A 81 14.28 -19.43 -1.15
N LYS A 82 13.28 -20.16 -0.68
CA LYS A 82 11.86 -19.87 -0.96
C LYS A 82 11.45 -18.49 -0.42
N VAL A 83 11.83 -18.17 0.82
CA VAL A 83 11.54 -16.86 1.44
C VAL A 83 12.27 -15.73 0.71
N LYS A 84 13.51 -15.97 0.24
CA LYS A 84 14.24 -15.02 -0.61
C LYS A 84 13.48 -14.71 -1.90
N GLU A 85 13.00 -15.72 -2.62
CA GLU A 85 12.27 -15.52 -3.88
C GLU A 85 10.96 -14.75 -3.65
N VAL A 86 10.20 -15.06 -2.58
CA VAL A 86 9.01 -14.29 -2.20
C VAL A 86 9.36 -12.84 -1.88
N TYR A 87 10.42 -12.60 -1.11
CA TYR A 87 10.89 -11.25 -0.80
C TYR A 87 11.30 -10.48 -2.07
N LEU A 88 12.05 -11.09 -2.98
CA LEU A 88 12.49 -10.45 -4.22
C LEU A 88 11.30 -10.12 -5.13
N PHE A 89 10.32 -11.03 -5.21
CA PHE A 89 9.09 -10.81 -5.95
C PHE A 89 8.28 -9.66 -5.35
N ALA A 90 8.00 -9.69 -4.05
CA ALA A 90 7.26 -8.62 -3.37
C ALA A 90 7.99 -7.28 -3.47
N LYS A 91 9.32 -7.26 -3.33
CA LYS A 91 10.15 -6.06 -3.51
C LYS A 91 10.01 -5.48 -4.90
N LYS A 92 9.95 -6.31 -5.94
CA LYS A 92 9.82 -5.87 -7.34
C LYS A 92 8.50 -5.14 -7.60
N PHE A 93 7.41 -5.55 -6.94
CA PHE A 93 6.08 -4.97 -7.12
C PHE A 93 5.69 -3.97 -6.03
N HIS A 94 6.50 -3.79 -4.98
CA HIS A 94 6.21 -2.92 -3.85
C HIS A 94 5.79 -1.50 -4.26
N VAL A 95 6.48 -0.90 -5.23
CA VAL A 95 6.15 0.45 -5.72
C VAL A 95 4.79 0.48 -6.41
N LEU A 96 4.48 -0.52 -7.25
CA LEU A 96 3.18 -0.64 -7.91
C LEU A 96 2.06 -0.83 -6.88
N ILE A 97 2.27 -1.68 -5.87
CA ILE A 97 1.34 -1.88 -4.76
C ILE A 97 1.12 -0.56 -4.01
N GLY A 98 2.19 0.19 -3.73
CA GLY A 98 2.10 1.50 -3.08
C GLY A 98 1.23 2.48 -3.86
N TYR A 99 1.41 2.58 -5.20
CA TYR A 99 0.56 3.43 -6.03
C TYR A 99 -0.89 2.97 -6.07
N ALA A 100 -1.14 1.66 -6.13
CA ALA A 100 -2.50 1.11 -6.07
C ALA A 100 -3.18 1.45 -4.74
N VAL A 101 -2.48 1.27 -3.61
CA VAL A 101 -2.99 1.62 -2.28
C VAL A 101 -3.32 3.11 -2.19
N ILE A 102 -2.44 3.99 -2.67
CA ILE A 102 -2.71 5.44 -2.68
C ILE A 102 -3.96 5.76 -3.51
N ALA A 103 -4.07 5.24 -4.73
CA ALA A 103 -5.22 5.51 -5.61
C ALA A 103 -6.54 5.04 -4.97
N VAL A 104 -6.55 3.81 -4.46
CA VAL A 104 -7.71 3.20 -3.81
C VAL A 104 -8.13 3.97 -2.55
N THR A 105 -7.17 4.32 -1.69
CA THR A 105 -7.44 5.01 -0.42
C THR A 105 -7.90 6.46 -0.64
N ILE A 106 -7.33 7.18 -1.63
CA ILE A 106 -7.84 8.51 -2.02
C ILE A 106 -9.30 8.40 -2.48
N THR A 107 -9.59 7.44 -3.36
CA THR A 107 -10.94 7.23 -3.91
C THR A 107 -11.95 6.94 -2.80
N HIS A 108 -11.60 6.02 -1.90
CA HIS A 108 -12.37 5.70 -0.71
C HIS A 108 -12.60 6.94 0.17
N GLY A 109 -11.53 7.66 0.51
CA GLY A 109 -11.58 8.83 1.39
C GLY A 109 -12.45 9.95 0.83
N VAL A 110 -12.30 10.28 -0.45
CA VAL A 110 -13.09 11.34 -1.11
C VAL A 110 -14.58 11.03 -1.08
N TYR A 111 -14.98 9.79 -1.33
CA TYR A 111 -16.39 9.41 -1.24
C TYR A 111 -16.97 9.67 0.16
N PHE A 112 -16.27 9.23 1.22
CA PHE A 112 -16.77 9.39 2.59
C PHE A 112 -16.67 10.83 3.11
N LEU A 113 -15.76 11.63 2.58
CA LEU A 113 -15.73 13.08 2.83
C LEU A 113 -16.93 13.79 2.22
N ILE A 114 -17.31 13.46 0.97
CA ILE A 114 -18.49 14.06 0.30
C ILE A 114 -19.79 13.59 0.96
N LYS A 115 -19.92 12.28 1.24
CA LYS A 115 -21.13 11.71 1.85
C LYS A 115 -21.32 12.15 3.30
N GLY A 116 -20.22 12.49 3.97
CA GLY A 116 -20.17 12.76 5.41
C GLY A 116 -20.36 11.51 6.27
N SER A 117 -20.09 11.67 7.56
CA SER A 117 -20.33 10.67 8.59
C SER A 117 -20.80 11.36 9.88
N ARG A 118 -21.66 10.69 10.64
CA ARG A 118 -22.05 11.14 11.99
C ARG A 118 -20.93 10.91 13.02
N HIS A 119 -19.96 10.06 12.70
CA HIS A 119 -18.82 9.75 13.57
C HIS A 119 -17.60 10.59 13.15
N ILE A 120 -17.42 11.73 13.81
CA ILE A 120 -16.38 12.69 13.45
C ILE A 120 -14.96 12.13 13.64
N LEU A 121 -14.76 11.26 14.64
CA LEU A 121 -13.50 10.58 14.89
C LEU A 121 -13.08 9.66 13.73
N LEU A 122 -14.04 9.02 13.06
CA LEU A 122 -13.77 8.18 11.88
C LEU A 122 -13.24 9.04 10.72
N ILE A 123 -13.78 10.25 10.54
CA ILE A 123 -13.30 11.19 9.51
C ILE A 123 -11.88 11.66 9.83
N TYR A 124 -11.62 12.11 11.06
CA TYR A 124 -10.30 12.63 11.43
C TYR A 124 -9.20 11.56 11.39
N SER A 125 -9.48 10.36 11.91
CA SER A 125 -8.53 9.23 11.83
C SER A 125 -8.26 8.81 10.37
N GLY A 126 -9.28 8.89 9.50
CA GLY A 126 -9.13 8.64 8.07
C GLY A 126 -8.26 9.68 7.37
N ILE A 127 -8.49 10.97 7.63
CA ILE A 127 -7.67 12.07 7.10
C ILE A 127 -6.21 11.93 7.55
N PHE A 128 -5.99 11.69 8.85
CA PHE A 128 -4.65 11.49 9.39
C PHE A 128 -3.93 10.34 8.67
N SER A 129 -4.60 9.20 8.52
CA SER A 129 -4.04 8.01 7.85
C SER A 129 -3.74 8.28 6.38
N LEU A 130 -4.62 8.99 5.67
CA LEU A 130 -4.40 9.39 4.29
C LEU A 130 -3.18 10.32 4.15
N LEU A 131 -3.06 11.34 5.00
CA LEU A 131 -1.92 12.25 4.99
C LEU A 131 -0.61 11.51 5.26
N ALA A 132 -0.58 10.63 6.26
CA ALA A 132 0.58 9.81 6.56
C ALA A 132 0.97 8.91 5.36
N LEU A 133 -0.01 8.32 4.68
CA LEU A 133 0.21 7.52 3.46
C LEU A 133 0.77 8.35 2.30
N LEU A 134 0.27 9.58 2.10
CA LEU A 134 0.79 10.48 1.07
C LEU A 134 2.24 10.87 1.34
N VAL A 135 2.57 11.24 2.58
CA VAL A 135 3.96 11.53 2.98
C VAL A 135 4.84 10.30 2.77
N LEU A 136 4.34 9.10 3.12
CA LEU A 136 5.05 7.84 2.88
C LEU A 136 5.36 7.62 1.40
N GLY A 137 4.39 7.88 0.53
CA GLY A 137 4.53 7.80 -0.92
C GLY A 137 5.56 8.79 -1.47
N ILE A 138 5.52 10.04 -1.03
CA ILE A 138 6.49 11.09 -1.41
C ILE A 138 7.91 10.68 -1.01
N VAL A 139 8.12 10.27 0.24
CA VAL A 139 9.44 9.81 0.72
C VAL A 139 9.90 8.57 -0.06
N GLY A 140 8.99 7.63 -0.36
CA GLY A 140 9.28 6.45 -1.17
C GLY A 140 9.72 6.78 -2.59
N PHE A 141 9.08 7.79 -3.22
CA PHE A 141 9.44 8.28 -4.55
C PHE A 141 10.84 8.90 -4.58
N TYR A 142 11.17 9.74 -3.60
CA TYR A 142 12.53 10.29 -3.47
C TYR A 142 13.56 9.19 -3.23
N LEU A 143 13.24 8.21 -2.37
CA LEU A 143 14.13 7.06 -2.09
C LEU A 143 14.50 6.29 -3.37
N GLN A 144 13.61 6.20 -4.36
CA GLN A 144 13.87 5.54 -5.63
C GLN A 144 14.88 6.29 -6.52
N ARG A 145 15.00 7.61 -6.37
CA ARG A 145 15.85 8.47 -7.23
C ARG A 145 17.24 8.76 -6.64
N ILE A 146 17.48 8.38 -5.39
CA ILE A 146 18.74 8.69 -4.69
C ILE A 146 19.84 7.68 -5.08
N ASN A 147 20.98 8.19 -5.57
CA ASN A 147 22.17 7.39 -5.89
C ASN A 147 23.22 7.35 -4.76
N LYS A 148 23.22 8.34 -3.84
CA LYS A 148 24.18 8.41 -2.73
C LYS A 148 23.78 7.47 -1.58
N LYS A 149 24.72 6.64 -1.13
CA LYS A 149 24.48 5.56 -0.14
C LYS A 149 24.03 6.06 1.23
N GLU A 150 24.61 7.14 1.74
CA GLU A 150 24.28 7.68 3.06
C GLU A 150 22.86 8.27 3.09
N THR A 151 22.54 9.12 2.12
CA THR A 151 21.19 9.69 1.95
C THR A 151 20.16 8.58 1.73
N PHE A 152 20.49 7.52 0.98
CA PHE A 152 19.60 6.38 0.80
C PHE A 152 19.28 5.69 2.14
N MET A 153 20.29 5.47 2.99
CA MET A 153 20.12 4.85 4.30
C MET A 153 19.26 5.70 5.24
N MET A 154 19.43 7.02 5.21
CA MET A 154 18.62 7.97 5.97
C MET A 154 17.15 7.93 5.50
N TYR A 155 16.88 8.14 4.20
CA TYR A 155 15.53 8.14 3.64
C TYR A 155 14.81 6.81 3.88
N ARG A 156 15.53 5.70 3.86
CA ARG A 156 14.97 4.39 4.18
C ARG A 156 14.49 4.31 5.62
N ARG A 157 15.23 4.86 6.59
CA ARG A 157 14.79 4.91 8.01
C ARG A 157 13.57 5.81 8.14
N VAL A 158 13.59 6.98 7.50
CA VAL A 158 12.45 7.91 7.49
C VAL A 158 11.20 7.24 6.92
N HIS A 159 11.30 6.56 5.79
CA HIS A 159 10.20 5.80 5.19
C HIS A 159 9.65 4.73 6.14
N GLN A 160 10.52 4.02 6.88
CA GLN A 160 10.10 3.02 7.86
C GLN A 160 9.38 3.65 9.06
N ILE A 161 9.87 4.78 9.58
CA ILE A 161 9.22 5.50 10.68
C ILE A 161 7.83 5.97 10.26
N ILE A 162 7.72 6.58 9.08
CA ILE A 162 6.42 7.04 8.55
C ILE A 162 5.49 5.86 8.32
N ALA A 163 5.99 4.71 7.85
CA ALA A 163 5.16 3.51 7.67
C ALA A 163 4.61 2.99 9.01
N ILE A 164 5.36 3.11 10.11
CA ILE A 164 4.88 2.77 11.45
C ILE A 164 3.80 3.75 11.91
N ILE A 165 4.03 5.07 11.73
CA ILE A 165 3.04 6.11 12.07
C ILE A 165 1.75 5.90 11.29
N PHE A 166 1.85 5.65 9.97
CA PHE A 166 0.73 5.29 9.12
C PHE A 166 0.02 4.03 9.62
N GLY A 167 0.75 2.97 9.98
CA GLY A 167 0.18 1.73 10.49
C GLY A 167 -0.62 1.93 11.78
N ILE A 168 -0.14 2.76 12.70
CA ILE A 168 -0.86 3.13 13.92
C ILE A 168 -2.12 3.93 13.58
N GLY A 169 -2.01 4.93 12.70
CA GLY A 169 -3.16 5.72 12.25
C GLY A 169 -4.24 4.85 11.59
N LEU A 170 -3.83 3.97 10.69
CA LEU A 170 -4.73 3.02 10.02
C LEU A 170 -5.40 2.09 11.03
N PHE A 171 -4.66 1.56 12.00
CA PHE A 171 -5.23 0.70 13.04
C PHE A 171 -6.29 1.43 13.86
N ILE A 172 -6.03 2.67 14.28
CA ILE A 172 -7.01 3.52 14.97
C ILE A 172 -8.25 3.74 14.09
N HIS A 173 -8.06 4.04 12.80
CA HIS A 173 -9.17 4.25 11.87
C HIS A 173 -10.08 3.02 11.71
N LEU A 174 -9.52 1.81 11.85
CA LEU A 174 -10.27 0.56 11.70
C LEU A 174 -11.08 0.17 12.95
N ILE A 175 -10.72 0.68 14.13
CA ILE A 175 -11.37 0.32 15.40
C ILE A 175 -12.36 1.37 15.92
N VAL A 176 -12.36 2.58 15.32
CA VAL A 176 -13.17 3.74 15.72
C VAL A 176 -14.43 3.88 14.86
#